data_AF-A0A0A5HYH8-F1
#
_entry.id   AF-A0A0A5HYH8-F1
#
_cell.length_a   1.000
_cell.length_b   1.000
_cell.length_c   1.000
_cell.angle_alpha   90.00
_cell.angle_beta   90.00
_cell.angle_gamma   90.00
#
_symmetry.space_group_name_H-M   'P 1'
#
loop_
_entity.id
_entity.type
_entity.pdbx_description
1 polymer ?
#
loop_
_entity_poly.entity_id
_entity_poly.type
_entity_poly.pdbx_seq_one_letter_code
_entity_poly.pdbx_strand_id
1 'polypeptide(L)'
;MNYVIGIFLAASLMLAGCADDAEQESDSQENASQTKTKEEDKEQRDSKKNDEQPTKATDNPQAPDTSSLTEVGDYHKDEDGSATLEARSTYNETTQIGDVELTISDVKVLNYSPSMDLIDFFHPYSDNETNFNYVKLHVTVENTSDEPVDFAPVSVLETNAGEKKDFEGDFYLEELYGVYEGNEERSGQMGFVLNDTEIEKLSTITVRTSDVFDEDKTSQAKAKTIEIPIEGS
;
A
#
# COMPACT_ATOMS: atom_id res chain seq x y z
N MET A 1 -22.74 -10.23 47.93
CA MET A 1 -24.20 -10.38 47.79
C MET A 1 -24.42 -11.23 46.56
N ASN A 2 -25.01 -12.41 46.74
CA ASN A 2 -25.09 -13.47 45.74
C ASN A 2 -26.37 -13.38 44.88
N TYR A 3 -26.29 -14.02 43.70
CA TYR A 3 -27.35 -14.44 42.76
C TYR A 3 -28.04 -13.28 42.00
N VAL A 4 -28.33 -13.39 40.70
CA VAL A 4 -29.17 -14.43 40.08
C VAL A 4 -28.82 -14.67 38.60
N ILE A 5 -28.82 -15.96 38.26
CA ILE A 5 -28.78 -16.61 36.96
C ILE A 5 -29.98 -16.22 36.09
N GLY A 6 -29.74 -15.89 34.81
CA GLY A 6 -30.77 -15.77 33.78
C GLY A 6 -30.37 -16.56 32.53
N ILE A 7 -30.66 -17.86 32.54
CA ILE A 7 -30.64 -18.74 31.36
C ILE A 7 -31.81 -18.34 30.45
N PHE A 8 -31.53 -18.02 29.18
CA PHE A 8 -32.55 -18.07 28.13
C PHE A 8 -32.12 -19.07 27.05
N LEU A 9 -33.05 -19.97 26.77
CA LEU A 9 -32.92 -21.25 26.09
C LEU A 9 -33.61 -21.16 24.73
N ALA A 10 -32.98 -21.75 23.70
CA ALA A 10 -33.56 -22.25 22.44
C ALA A 10 -34.11 -21.19 21.44
N ALA A 11 -34.12 -21.40 20.12
CA ALA A 11 -34.08 -22.63 19.34
C ALA A 11 -33.50 -22.38 17.93
N SER A 12 -32.89 -23.44 17.39
CA SER A 12 -32.39 -23.58 16.03
C SER A 12 -33.50 -23.57 14.98
N LEU A 13 -33.23 -22.99 13.81
CA LEU A 13 -33.91 -23.34 12.57
C LEU A 13 -32.83 -23.69 11.53
N MET A 14 -32.76 -24.97 11.19
CA MET A 14 -32.11 -25.45 9.98
C MET A 14 -33.03 -25.21 8.80
N LEU A 15 -32.49 -24.70 7.69
CA LEU A 15 -33.03 -24.95 6.37
C LEU A 15 -31.92 -25.55 5.49
N ALA A 16 -32.09 -26.83 5.18
CA ALA A 16 -31.44 -27.52 4.07
C ALA A 16 -32.55 -27.90 3.07
N GLY A 17 -32.27 -27.77 1.77
CA GLY A 17 -33.12 -28.19 0.65
C GLY A 17 -32.91 -27.24 -0.54
N CYS A 18 -32.71 -27.67 -1.79
CA CYS A 18 -32.96 -28.98 -2.41
C CYS A 18 -31.86 -29.31 -3.45
N ALA A 19 -31.67 -30.61 -3.62
CA ALA A 19 -31.01 -31.26 -4.74
C ALA A 19 -31.91 -31.24 -6.00
N ASP A 20 -31.31 -31.36 -7.18
CA ASP A 20 -31.60 -32.49 -8.09
C ASP A 20 -30.51 -32.62 -9.16
N ASP A 21 -30.03 -33.86 -9.31
CA ASP A 21 -29.12 -34.40 -10.32
C ASP A 21 -29.86 -34.65 -11.64
N ALA A 22 -29.15 -34.58 -12.77
CA ALA A 22 -29.31 -35.54 -13.88
C ALA A 22 -28.21 -35.34 -14.95
N GLU A 23 -27.22 -36.24 -14.93
CA GLU A 23 -26.42 -36.57 -16.10
C GLU A 23 -27.29 -37.29 -17.16
N GLN A 24 -27.03 -37.02 -18.44
CA GLN A 24 -27.24 -38.03 -19.48
C GLN A 24 -26.29 -37.81 -20.66
N GLU A 25 -25.35 -38.76 -20.82
CA GLU A 25 -24.59 -39.00 -22.04
C GLU A 25 -25.51 -39.47 -23.19
N SER A 26 -25.17 -39.09 -24.43
CA SER A 26 -25.15 -40.05 -25.55
C SER A 26 -24.25 -39.53 -26.68
N ASP A 27 -23.04 -40.07 -26.62
CA ASP A 27 -22.17 -40.54 -27.69
C ASP A 27 -22.74 -40.61 -29.13
N SER A 28 -21.92 -40.20 -30.11
CA SER A 28 -21.29 -41.10 -31.09
C SER A 28 -20.86 -40.38 -32.39
N GLN A 29 -19.52 -40.32 -32.56
CA GLN A 29 -18.74 -40.75 -33.74
C GLN A 29 -18.87 -40.00 -35.09
N GLU A 30 -17.85 -39.88 -35.94
CA GLU A 30 -16.38 -40.11 -35.96
C GLU A 30 -15.92 -39.76 -37.39
N ASN A 31 -14.76 -39.13 -37.54
CA ASN A 31 -13.68 -39.52 -38.48
C ASN A 31 -12.60 -38.42 -38.38
N ALA A 32 -11.53 -38.59 -37.60
CA ALA A 32 -10.37 -39.45 -37.80
C ALA A 32 -9.53 -39.09 -39.06
N SER A 33 -8.36 -38.53 -38.81
CA SER A 33 -7.03 -39.13 -39.10
C SER A 33 -5.97 -38.01 -39.02
N GLN A 34 -5.23 -37.88 -37.91
CA GLN A 34 -3.90 -38.47 -37.67
C GLN A 34 -2.96 -38.36 -38.89
N THR A 35 -1.73 -37.85 -38.74
CA THR A 35 -0.63 -38.67 -38.22
C THR A 35 0.68 -37.85 -38.11
N LYS A 36 1.23 -37.80 -36.89
CA LYS A 36 2.65 -37.98 -36.43
C LYS A 36 3.76 -37.07 -36.97
N THR A 37 4.91 -36.85 -36.33
CA THR A 37 5.52 -36.98 -34.96
C THR A 37 7.01 -36.67 -35.22
N LYS A 38 7.72 -35.92 -34.36
CA LYS A 38 9.04 -36.30 -33.79
C LYS A 38 9.67 -35.20 -32.92
N GLU A 39 10.25 -35.69 -31.83
CA GLU A 39 10.99 -35.03 -30.75
C GLU A 39 12.43 -34.65 -31.16
N GLU A 40 12.99 -33.63 -30.49
CA GLU A 40 14.19 -33.67 -29.61
C GLU A 40 14.95 -32.31 -29.57
N ASP A 41 14.94 -31.71 -28.38
CA ASP A 41 16.07 -31.17 -27.60
C ASP A 41 17.09 -30.17 -28.22
N LYS A 42 17.15 -28.93 -27.68
CA LYS A 42 18.31 -28.36 -26.95
C LYS A 42 18.22 -26.86 -26.69
N GLU A 43 18.75 -26.52 -25.51
CA GLU A 43 19.03 -25.20 -24.93
C GLU A 43 19.56 -24.14 -25.91
N GLN A 44 19.05 -22.90 -25.78
CA GLN A 44 19.91 -21.72 -25.78
C GLN A 44 19.27 -20.57 -24.99
N ARG A 45 20.00 -20.13 -23.96
CA ARG A 45 19.80 -18.86 -23.24
C ARG A 45 19.81 -17.71 -24.24
N ASP A 46 18.83 -16.83 -24.15
CA ASP A 46 19.08 -15.42 -24.47
C ASP A 46 18.27 -14.52 -23.56
N SER A 47 19.02 -13.69 -22.85
CA SER A 47 18.60 -12.80 -21.78
C SER A 47 17.89 -11.60 -22.38
N LYS A 48 16.55 -11.65 -22.44
CA LYS A 48 15.78 -10.44 -22.73
C LYS A 48 15.52 -9.70 -21.42
N LYS A 49 16.39 -8.73 -21.17
CA LYS A 49 16.21 -7.65 -20.20
C LYS A 49 14.80 -7.09 -20.39
N ASN A 50 13.89 -7.41 -19.46
CA ASN A 50 12.64 -6.70 -19.34
C ASN A 50 13.01 -5.31 -18.80
N ASP A 51 12.79 -4.28 -19.62
CA ASP A 51 12.54 -2.96 -19.07
C ASP A 51 11.28 -3.10 -18.24
N GLU A 52 11.44 -3.19 -16.92
CA GLU A 52 10.37 -3.02 -15.95
C GLU A 52 9.92 -1.56 -16.06
N GLN A 53 9.01 -1.34 -16.99
CA GLN A 53 8.05 -0.26 -16.93
C GLN A 53 7.35 -0.38 -15.57
N PRO A 54 7.20 0.71 -14.79
CA PRO A 54 6.57 0.63 -13.48
C PRO A 54 5.21 -0.01 -13.65
N THR A 55 4.98 -1.01 -12.82
CA THR A 55 3.73 -1.72 -12.68
C THR A 55 2.60 -0.70 -12.61
N LYS A 56 1.57 -0.96 -13.42
CA LYS A 56 0.34 -0.20 -13.54
C LYS A 56 -0.10 0.25 -12.14
N ALA A 57 -0.19 1.57 -11.91
CA ALA A 57 -0.66 2.14 -10.66
C ALA A 57 -1.89 1.35 -10.20
N THR A 58 -1.75 0.72 -9.03
CA THR A 58 -2.80 -0.06 -8.41
C THR A 58 -4.02 0.84 -8.25
N ASP A 59 -5.19 0.33 -8.59
CA ASP A 59 -6.47 0.97 -8.33
C ASP A 59 -6.58 1.15 -6.81
N ASN A 60 -6.33 2.37 -6.33
CA ASN A 60 -6.34 2.71 -4.92
C ASN A 60 -7.64 3.46 -4.63
N PRO A 61 -8.65 2.82 -4.01
CA PRO A 61 -9.99 3.38 -3.91
C PRO A 61 -10.10 4.54 -2.91
N GLN A 62 -9.00 5.02 -2.33
CA GLN A 62 -9.00 6.09 -1.35
C GLN A 62 -8.58 7.45 -1.92
N ALA A 63 -7.90 7.50 -3.08
CA ALA A 63 -7.49 8.75 -3.70
C ALA A 63 -7.22 8.65 -5.22
N PRO A 64 -7.36 9.76 -5.95
CA PRO A 64 -7.14 9.79 -7.39
C PRO A 64 -5.77 9.30 -7.87
N ASP A 65 -5.69 8.83 -9.11
CA ASP A 65 -4.41 8.52 -9.76
C ASP A 65 -3.58 9.79 -10.02
N THR A 66 -2.62 10.04 -9.14
CA THR A 66 -1.72 11.20 -9.21
C THR A 66 -0.40 10.91 -9.93
N SER A 67 -0.28 9.80 -10.65
CA SER A 67 0.94 9.42 -11.38
C SER A 67 1.34 10.44 -12.45
N SER A 68 0.36 11.11 -13.07
CA SER A 68 0.60 12.12 -14.11
C SER A 68 1.02 13.50 -13.57
N LEU A 69 0.89 13.75 -12.27
CA LEU A 69 1.20 15.04 -11.66
C LEU A 69 2.72 15.17 -11.45
N THR A 70 3.37 16.09 -12.16
CA THR A 70 4.84 16.22 -12.17
C THR A 70 5.33 17.65 -11.93
N GLU A 71 4.52 18.65 -12.26
CA GLU A 71 4.77 20.07 -12.03
C GLU A 71 3.81 20.63 -10.98
N VAL A 72 4.31 21.53 -10.13
CA VAL A 72 3.48 22.20 -9.12
C VAL A 72 2.35 22.97 -9.82
N GLY A 73 1.12 22.78 -9.33
CA GLY A 73 -0.10 23.27 -9.93
C GLY A 73 -0.77 22.30 -10.90
N ASP A 74 -0.13 21.17 -11.23
CA ASP A 74 -0.79 20.10 -12.00
C ASP A 74 -2.03 19.61 -11.25
N TYR A 75 -3.08 19.32 -12.00
CA TYR A 75 -4.39 18.92 -11.48
C TYR A 75 -4.86 17.62 -12.13
N HIS A 76 -5.41 16.70 -11.33
CA HIS A 76 -6.07 15.49 -11.79
C HIS A 76 -7.41 15.29 -11.10
N LYS A 77 -8.35 14.65 -11.79
CA LYS A 77 -9.67 14.29 -11.27
C LYS A 77 -10.17 13.00 -11.90
N ASP A 78 -10.63 12.08 -11.07
CA ASP A 78 -11.27 10.83 -11.43
C ASP A 78 -12.51 10.59 -10.52
N GLU A 79 -12.87 9.33 -10.28
CA GLU A 79 -14.03 8.95 -9.47
C GLU A 79 -13.82 9.16 -7.97
N ASP A 80 -12.58 9.13 -7.48
CA ASP A 80 -12.25 9.25 -6.06
C ASP A 80 -12.09 10.72 -5.62
N GLY A 81 -12.13 11.65 -6.57
CA GLY A 81 -12.13 13.09 -6.28
C GLY A 81 -11.14 13.84 -7.15
N SER A 82 -10.53 14.88 -6.60
CA SER A 82 -9.54 15.66 -7.35
C SER A 82 -8.34 16.06 -6.51
N ALA A 83 -7.16 16.01 -7.12
CA ALA A 83 -5.90 16.37 -6.49
C ALA A 83 -5.16 17.44 -7.28
N THR A 84 -4.52 18.37 -6.56
CA THR A 84 -3.58 19.37 -7.10
C THR A 84 -2.20 19.15 -6.48
N LEU A 85 -1.13 19.15 -7.28
CA LEU A 85 0.23 19.04 -6.78
C LEU A 85 0.70 20.38 -6.20
N GLU A 86 0.84 20.46 -4.87
CA GLU A 86 1.26 21.67 -4.16
C GLU A 86 2.78 21.75 -4.02
N ALA A 87 3.43 20.63 -3.74
CA ALA A 87 4.89 20.53 -3.63
C ALA A 87 5.37 19.11 -3.93
N ARG A 88 6.66 18.93 -4.19
CA ARG A 88 7.24 17.60 -4.43
C ARG A 88 8.69 17.49 -3.96
N SER A 89 9.21 16.28 -3.87
CA SER A 89 10.64 16.03 -3.75
C SER A 89 11.16 15.28 -4.97
N THR A 90 12.44 15.47 -5.30
CA THR A 90 13.18 14.54 -6.18
C THR A 90 13.80 13.39 -5.38
N TYR A 91 13.51 13.26 -4.09
CA TYR A 91 14.01 12.18 -3.24
C TYR A 91 13.64 10.82 -3.83
N ASN A 92 14.67 10.02 -4.10
CA ASN A 92 14.57 8.67 -4.63
C ASN A 92 15.82 7.91 -4.18
N GLU A 93 15.80 7.45 -2.93
CA GLU A 93 16.97 6.87 -2.28
C GLU A 93 16.59 5.60 -1.52
N THR A 94 17.52 4.64 -1.51
CA THR A 94 17.43 3.39 -0.76
C THR A 94 18.28 3.48 0.50
N THR A 95 17.72 3.07 1.64
CA THR A 95 18.38 3.06 2.94
C THR A 95 18.42 1.64 3.51
N GLN A 96 19.61 1.14 3.82
CA GLN A 96 19.79 -0.12 4.53
C GLN A 96 19.54 0.02 6.04
N ILE A 97 18.73 -0.89 6.59
CA ILE A 97 18.36 -0.93 8.01
C ILE A 97 18.48 -2.38 8.51
N GLY A 98 19.69 -2.79 8.90
CA GLY A 98 19.94 -4.22 9.17
C GLY A 98 19.75 -5.02 7.89
N ASP A 99 18.90 -6.03 7.93
CA ASP A 99 18.58 -6.88 6.78
C ASP A 99 17.35 -6.38 5.99
N VAL A 100 16.89 -5.14 6.21
CA VAL A 100 15.82 -4.51 5.44
C VAL A 100 16.38 -3.41 4.54
N GLU A 101 16.00 -3.44 3.27
CA GLU A 101 16.19 -2.33 2.33
C GLU A 101 14.89 -1.52 2.19
N LEU A 102 14.96 -0.22 2.44
CA LEU A 102 13.84 0.71 2.33
C LEU A 102 14.12 1.73 1.22
N THR A 103 13.30 1.74 0.18
CA THR A 103 13.32 2.77 -0.87
C THR A 103 12.13 3.70 -0.70
N ILE A 104 12.38 5.02 -0.68
CA ILE A 104 11.34 6.05 -0.69
C ILE A 104 11.47 6.87 -1.97
N SER A 105 10.36 7.03 -2.69
CA SER A 105 10.28 7.77 -3.95
C SER A 105 8.89 8.40 -4.15
N ASP A 106 8.66 9.06 -5.30
CA ASP A 106 7.40 9.76 -5.67
C ASP A 106 6.80 10.60 -4.52
N VAL A 107 7.65 11.37 -3.83
CA VAL A 107 7.23 12.18 -2.68
C VAL A 107 6.50 13.42 -3.17
N LYS A 108 5.21 13.52 -2.84
CA LYS A 108 4.32 14.61 -3.25
C LYS A 108 3.57 15.18 -2.06
N VAL A 109 3.26 16.47 -2.13
CA VAL A 109 2.31 17.15 -1.26
C VAL A 109 1.14 17.56 -2.14
N LEU A 110 -0.04 17.08 -1.80
CA LEU A 110 -1.22 17.16 -2.65
C LEU A 110 -2.35 17.85 -1.89
N ASN A 111 -3.03 18.80 -2.53
CA ASN A 111 -4.33 19.28 -2.07
C ASN A 111 -5.41 18.37 -2.64
N TYR A 112 -6.24 17.79 -1.78
CA TYR A 112 -7.22 16.77 -2.14
C TYR A 112 -8.62 17.19 -1.73
N SER A 113 -9.55 17.08 -2.69
CA SER A 113 -10.98 17.08 -2.44
C SER A 113 -11.56 15.71 -2.78
N PRO A 114 -11.88 14.87 -1.78
CA PRO A 114 -12.46 13.55 -2.00
C PRO A 114 -13.80 13.61 -2.73
N SER A 115 -14.16 12.50 -3.36
CA SER A 115 -15.52 12.24 -3.82
C SER A 115 -16.50 12.20 -2.64
N MET A 116 -17.79 12.40 -2.91
CA MET A 116 -18.80 12.52 -1.85
C MET A 116 -18.90 11.28 -0.96
N ASP A 117 -18.66 10.10 -1.52
CA ASP A 117 -18.69 8.81 -0.84
C ASP A 117 -17.44 8.54 0.02
N LEU A 118 -16.34 9.25 -0.23
CA LEU A 118 -15.11 9.15 0.55
C LEU A 118 -14.98 10.17 1.68
N ILE A 119 -15.87 11.16 1.79
CA ILE A 119 -15.80 12.17 2.86
C ILE A 119 -15.79 11.52 4.25
N ASP A 120 -16.72 10.60 4.53
CA ASP A 120 -16.82 9.93 5.83
C ASP A 120 -15.58 9.06 6.15
N PHE A 121 -14.89 8.56 5.11
CA PHE A 121 -13.64 7.81 5.27
C PHE A 121 -12.52 8.69 5.82
N PHE A 122 -12.53 9.99 5.50
CA PHE A 122 -11.51 10.94 5.94
C PHE A 122 -11.74 11.56 7.32
N HIS A 123 -12.90 11.31 7.95
CA HIS A 123 -13.23 11.81 9.29
C HIS A 123 -12.17 11.52 10.37
N PRO A 124 -11.57 10.32 10.46
CA PRO A 124 -10.51 10.07 11.44
C PRO A 124 -9.16 10.73 11.11
N TYR A 125 -8.95 11.19 9.87
CA TYR A 125 -7.65 11.68 9.40
C TYR A 125 -7.58 13.22 9.28
N SER A 126 -8.69 13.87 8.93
CA SER A 126 -8.73 15.28 8.54
C SER A 126 -9.66 16.12 9.41
N ASP A 127 -9.22 17.32 9.78
CA ASP A 127 -10.09 18.35 10.37
C ASP A 127 -11.00 19.05 9.33
N ASN A 128 -10.73 18.85 8.02
CA ASN A 128 -11.54 19.32 6.91
C ASN A 128 -11.65 18.25 5.82
N GLU A 129 -12.55 17.28 6.02
CA GLU A 129 -12.77 16.11 5.16
C GLU A 129 -13.13 16.42 3.69
N THR A 130 -13.50 17.68 3.37
CA THR A 130 -13.89 18.08 2.01
C THR A 130 -12.76 18.71 1.21
N ASN A 131 -11.72 19.19 1.88
CA ASN A 131 -10.51 19.71 1.25
C ASN A 131 -9.36 19.74 2.26
N PHE A 132 -8.32 18.95 2.02
CA PHE A 132 -7.16 18.90 2.90
C PHE A 132 -5.88 18.66 2.11
N ASN A 133 -4.75 18.99 2.72
CA ASN A 133 -3.44 18.66 2.17
C ASN A 133 -2.96 17.35 2.76
N TYR A 134 -2.19 16.59 1.99
CA TYR A 134 -1.56 15.38 2.50
C TYR A 134 -0.20 15.15 1.84
N VAL A 135 0.65 14.38 2.52
CA VAL A 135 1.90 13.87 1.97
C VAL A 135 1.66 12.49 1.41
N LYS A 136 2.08 12.26 0.16
CA LYS A 136 2.19 10.94 -0.45
C LYS A 136 3.65 10.53 -0.53
N LEU A 137 3.92 9.27 -0.17
CA LEU A 137 5.20 8.59 -0.39
C LEU A 137 4.93 7.31 -1.19
N HIS A 138 5.77 7.00 -2.17
CA HIS A 138 5.87 5.63 -2.67
C HIS A 138 7.02 4.93 -1.94
N VAL A 139 6.73 3.76 -1.39
CA VAL A 139 7.63 3.01 -0.53
C VAL A 139 7.81 1.61 -1.09
N THR A 140 9.04 1.13 -1.14
CA THR A 140 9.37 -0.28 -1.37
C THR A 140 10.22 -0.78 -0.22
N VAL A 141 9.83 -1.91 0.37
CA VAL A 141 10.51 -2.56 1.49
C VAL A 141 10.85 -3.98 1.07
N GLU A 142 12.13 -4.33 1.17
CA GLU A 142 12.62 -5.69 0.91
C GLU A 142 13.28 -6.23 2.19
N ASN A 143 12.85 -7.41 2.64
CA ASN A 143 13.57 -8.19 3.65
C ASN A 143 14.63 -9.05 2.95
N THR A 144 15.89 -8.66 3.06
CA THR A 144 17.03 -9.35 2.41
C THR A 144 17.54 -10.58 3.16
N SER A 145 16.93 -10.93 4.29
CA SER A 145 17.25 -12.14 5.05
C SER A 145 16.32 -13.30 4.72
N ASP A 146 16.72 -14.52 5.10
CA ASP A 146 15.87 -15.73 4.99
C ASP A 146 14.84 -15.86 6.12
N GLU A 147 14.94 -15.03 7.17
CA GLU A 147 14.10 -15.10 8.36
C GLU A 147 13.06 -13.97 8.36
N PRO A 148 11.88 -14.15 8.95
CA PRO A 148 10.88 -13.10 9.01
C PRO A 148 11.30 -11.95 9.94
N VAL A 149 10.93 -10.73 9.55
CA VAL A 149 11.19 -9.50 10.32
C VAL A 149 9.93 -8.65 10.45
N ASP A 150 9.73 -7.99 11.60
CA ASP A 150 8.66 -7.00 11.79
C ASP A 150 9.22 -5.58 11.62
N PHE A 151 8.64 -4.82 10.70
CA PHE A 151 9.12 -3.51 10.30
C PHE A 151 7.97 -2.58 9.88
N ALA A 152 8.12 -1.29 10.20
CA ALA A 152 7.29 -0.21 9.69
C ALA A 152 8.17 0.83 8.98
N PRO A 153 7.97 1.06 7.66
CA PRO A 153 8.76 2.02 6.90
C PRO A 153 8.55 3.45 7.37
N VAL A 154 7.36 3.76 7.89
CA VAL A 154 7.05 5.02 8.56
C VAL A 154 6.42 4.70 9.92
N SER A 155 7.21 4.82 10.99
CA SER A 155 6.70 4.80 12.37
C SER A 155 6.25 6.20 12.81
N VAL A 156 6.97 7.24 12.37
CA VAL A 156 6.58 8.64 12.52
C VAL A 156 6.95 9.42 11.28
N LEU A 157 6.01 10.19 10.75
CA LEU A 157 6.24 11.29 9.83
C LEU A 157 6.16 12.61 10.61
N GLU A 158 7.13 13.50 10.44
CA GLU A 158 7.17 14.81 11.09
C GLU A 158 7.47 15.92 10.06
N THR A 159 6.66 16.97 10.01
CA THR A 159 6.94 18.15 9.18
C THR A 159 7.92 19.09 9.87
N ASN A 160 8.58 19.99 9.14
CA ASN A 160 9.43 21.03 9.75
C ASN A 160 8.65 22.01 10.66
N ALA A 161 7.32 22.01 10.60
CA ALA A 161 6.44 22.74 11.53
C ALA A 161 6.18 21.97 12.84
N GLY A 162 6.59 20.71 12.93
CA GLY A 162 6.43 19.85 14.10
C GLY A 162 5.12 19.05 14.15
N GLU A 163 4.31 19.09 13.08
CA GLU A 163 3.15 18.20 12.94
C GLU A 163 3.64 16.75 12.81
N LYS A 164 3.00 15.83 13.53
CA LYS A 164 3.38 14.41 13.58
C LYS A 164 2.23 13.52 13.16
N LYS A 165 2.55 12.48 12.40
CA LYS A 165 1.66 11.37 12.05
C LYS A 165 2.37 10.07 12.37
N ASP A 166 1.67 9.13 12.99
CA ASP A 166 2.15 7.76 13.14
C ASP A 166 1.63 6.90 11.98
N PHE A 167 1.94 5.60 12.03
CA PHE A 167 1.53 4.65 10.99
C PHE A 167 0.00 4.51 10.88
N GLU A 168 -0.78 4.79 11.93
CA GLU A 168 -2.24 4.74 11.88
C GLU A 168 -2.81 5.88 11.04
N GLY A 169 -2.02 6.94 10.81
CA GLY A 169 -2.37 8.07 9.95
C GLY A 169 -2.22 7.81 8.45
N ASP A 170 -1.73 6.64 8.05
CA ASP A 170 -1.70 6.23 6.64
C ASP A 170 -3.09 5.84 6.16
N PHE A 171 -3.65 6.59 5.22
CA PHE A 171 -4.99 6.32 4.68
C PHE A 171 -4.99 5.42 3.43
N TYR A 172 -3.82 5.11 2.84
CA TYR A 172 -3.77 4.21 1.68
C TYR A 172 -3.92 2.74 2.07
N LEU A 173 -3.53 2.38 3.30
CA LEU A 173 -3.80 1.06 3.91
C LEU A 173 -3.28 -0.14 3.08
N GLU A 174 -2.17 0.02 2.36
CA GLU A 174 -1.58 -1.01 1.48
C GLU A 174 -0.71 -2.03 2.24
N GLU A 175 -0.94 -2.23 3.54
CA GLU A 175 -0.29 -3.26 4.39
C GLU A 175 1.26 -3.22 4.37
N LEU A 176 1.83 -2.01 4.24
CA LEU A 176 3.28 -1.76 4.21
C LEU A 176 3.96 -1.79 5.58
N TYR A 177 3.24 -2.10 6.67
CA TYR A 177 3.84 -2.29 7.98
C TYR A 177 3.50 -3.69 8.51
N GLY A 178 4.39 -4.24 9.33
CA GLY A 178 4.19 -5.52 9.99
C GLY A 178 5.27 -6.54 9.63
N VAL A 179 4.91 -7.81 9.68
CA VAL A 179 5.83 -8.92 9.42
C VAL A 179 6.09 -9.06 7.92
N TYR A 180 7.35 -9.06 7.51
CA TYR A 180 7.86 -9.43 6.21
C TYR A 180 8.50 -10.80 6.29
N GLU A 181 8.05 -11.75 5.48
CA GLU A 181 8.69 -13.06 5.35
C GLU A 181 10.11 -12.93 4.77
N GLY A 182 10.91 -13.98 4.91
CA GLY A 182 12.26 -14.02 4.34
C GLY A 182 12.24 -13.79 2.82
N ASN A 183 13.08 -12.89 2.33
CA ASN A 183 13.15 -12.48 0.92
C ASN A 183 11.85 -11.87 0.36
N GLU A 184 10.93 -11.41 1.22
CA GLU A 184 9.71 -10.72 0.79
C GLU A 184 9.99 -9.25 0.42
N GLU A 185 9.37 -8.81 -0.68
CA GLU A 185 9.29 -7.40 -1.07
C GLU A 185 7.83 -6.95 -1.08
N ARG A 186 7.55 -5.78 -0.49
CA ARG A 186 6.27 -5.07 -0.67
C ARG A 186 6.53 -3.66 -1.18
N SER A 187 5.70 -3.22 -2.11
CA SER A 187 5.77 -1.89 -2.70
C SER A 187 4.38 -1.26 -2.75
N GLY A 188 4.26 0.02 -2.41
CA GLY A 188 2.97 0.68 -2.29
C GLY A 188 3.04 2.16 -1.97
N GLN A 189 1.89 2.75 -1.69
CA GLN A 189 1.71 4.15 -1.34
C GLN A 189 1.42 4.31 0.15
N MET A 190 1.93 5.39 0.75
CA MET A 190 1.57 5.85 2.08
C MET A 190 1.13 7.32 2.04
N GLY A 191 0.04 7.63 2.72
CA GLY A 191 -0.70 8.89 2.59
C GLY A 191 -1.06 9.47 3.95
N PHE A 192 -0.52 10.65 4.28
CA PHE A 192 -0.68 11.26 5.59
C PHE A 192 -1.27 12.66 5.50
N VAL A 193 -2.48 12.85 6.02
CA VAL A 193 -3.16 14.15 6.04
C VAL A 193 -2.40 15.15 6.92
N LEU A 194 -2.23 16.38 6.43
CA LEU A 194 -1.64 17.51 7.15
C LEU A 194 -2.74 18.48 7.59
N ASN A 195 -2.97 18.59 8.90
CA ASN A 195 -3.98 19.45 9.52
C ASN A 195 -3.38 20.77 10.04
N ASP A 196 -2.13 20.75 10.49
CA ASP A 196 -1.48 21.87 11.19
C ASP A 196 -0.39 22.55 10.35
N THR A 197 0.08 21.91 9.28
CA THR A 197 1.20 22.40 8.46
C THR A 197 0.74 23.36 7.37
N GLU A 198 1.23 24.60 7.41
CA GLU A 198 1.11 25.54 6.29
C GLU A 198 2.02 25.12 5.13
N ILE A 199 1.43 24.77 3.98
CA ILE A 199 2.18 24.21 2.84
C ILE A 199 3.24 25.17 2.33
N GLU A 200 2.98 26.48 2.29
CA GLU A 200 3.96 27.51 1.87
C GLU A 200 5.25 27.57 2.72
N LYS A 201 5.25 26.90 3.88
CA LYS A 201 6.38 26.85 4.82
C LYS A 201 6.99 25.44 4.93
N LEU A 202 6.46 24.47 4.20
CA LEU A 202 6.89 23.08 4.27
C LEU A 202 8.18 22.86 3.49
N SER A 203 9.33 22.91 4.15
CA SER A 203 10.62 22.71 3.48
C SER A 203 11.18 21.29 3.64
N THR A 204 10.68 20.51 4.60
CA THR A 204 11.25 19.20 4.93
C THR A 204 10.21 18.31 5.60
N ILE A 205 10.22 17.03 5.20
CA ILE A 205 9.51 15.95 5.87
C ILE A 205 10.54 15.00 6.46
N THR A 206 10.39 14.67 7.73
CA THR A 206 11.22 13.70 8.43
C THR A 206 10.46 12.39 8.57
N VAL A 207 10.97 11.33 7.98
CA VAL A 207 10.47 9.97 8.18
C VAL A 207 11.35 9.26 9.19
N ARG A 208 10.73 8.67 10.21
CA ARG A 208 11.39 7.76 11.15
C ARG A 208 10.79 6.38 11.00
N THR A 209 11.63 5.40 10.69
CA THR A 209 11.24 3.99 10.60
C THR A 209 11.03 3.40 12.00
N SER A 210 10.48 2.19 12.09
CA SER A 210 10.65 1.37 13.30
C SER A 210 12.09 0.83 13.39
N ASP A 211 12.42 0.24 14.54
CA ASP A 211 13.49 -0.77 14.59
C ASP A 211 13.07 -1.96 13.71
N VAL A 212 14.04 -2.75 13.26
CA VAL A 212 13.77 -4.07 12.66
C VAL A 212 13.75 -5.08 13.79
N PHE A 213 12.64 -5.80 13.94
CA PHE A 213 12.46 -6.80 14.98
C PHE A 213 12.43 -8.21 14.41
N ASP A 214 12.92 -9.18 15.15
CA ASP A 214 12.66 -10.59 14.88
C ASP A 214 11.28 -11.04 15.41
N GLU A 215 10.96 -12.33 15.24
CA GLU A 215 9.73 -12.95 15.74
C GLU A 215 9.54 -12.79 17.26
N ASP A 216 10.65 -12.79 18.02
CA ASP A 216 10.67 -12.63 19.47
C ASP A 216 10.56 -11.16 19.92
N LYS A 217 10.35 -10.23 18.98
CA LYS A 217 10.30 -8.77 19.21
C LYS A 217 11.62 -8.21 19.76
N THR A 218 12.72 -8.87 19.48
CA THR A 218 14.07 -8.37 19.75
C THR A 218 14.53 -7.52 18.57
N SER A 219 15.00 -6.31 18.86
CA SER A 219 15.52 -5.42 17.84
C SER A 219 16.86 -5.93 17.29
N GLN A 220 16.85 -6.25 15.99
CA GLN A 220 18.01 -6.66 15.20
C GLN A 220 18.74 -5.45 14.59
N ALA A 221 17.98 -4.41 14.21
CA ALA A 221 18.53 -3.13 13.80
C ALA A 221 17.73 -1.96 14.38
N LYS A 222 18.41 -0.82 14.54
CA LYS A 222 17.81 0.39 15.09
C LYS A 222 17.17 1.23 13.99
N ALA A 223 16.06 1.88 14.36
CA ALA A 223 15.34 2.82 13.54
C ALA A 223 16.26 3.86 12.88
N LYS A 224 15.89 4.26 11.67
CA LYS A 224 16.54 5.36 10.95
C LYS A 224 15.64 6.57 10.89
N THR A 225 16.28 7.73 10.84
CA THR A 225 15.66 9.01 10.52
C THR A 225 16.13 9.40 9.13
N ILE A 226 15.18 9.73 8.27
CA ILE A 226 15.37 10.10 6.88
C ILE A 226 14.77 11.50 6.70
N GLU A 227 15.60 12.46 6.28
CA GLU A 227 15.14 13.82 5.99
C GLU A 227 14.92 13.96 4.48
N ILE A 228 13.70 14.34 4.10
CA ILE A 228 13.28 14.49 2.72
C ILE A 228 13.03 15.97 2.45
N PRO A 229 13.87 16.64 1.62
CA PRO A 229 13.65 18.03 1.27
C PRO A 229 12.41 18.17 0.38
N ILE A 230 11.62 19.20 0.60
CA ILE A 230 10.43 19.50 -0.20
C ILE A 230 10.70 20.75 -1.04
N GLU A 231 10.34 20.67 -2.32
CA GLU A 231 10.48 21.73 -3.32
C GLU A 231 9.11 22.21 -3.76
N GLY A 232 8.96 23.52 -3.98
CA GLY A 232 7.75 24.10 -4.57
C GLY A 232 6.66 24.50 -3.56
N SER A 233 6.92 24.28 -2.27
CA SER A 233 6.21 24.88 -1.12
C SER A 233 6.42 26.39 -1.07
#